data_AF-A0A1F3VCF4-F1
#
_entry.id   AF-A0A1F3VCF4-F1
#
_cell.length_a   1.000
_cell.length_b   1.000
_cell.length_c   1.000
_cell.angle_alpha   90.00
_cell.angle_beta   90.00
_cell.angle_gamma   90.00
#
_symmetry.space_group_name_H-M   'P 1'
#
loop_
_entity.id
_entity.type
_entity.pdbx_description
1 polymer ?
#
loop_
_entity_poly.entity_id
_entity_poly.type
_entity_poly.pdbx_seq_one_letter_code
_entity_poly.pdbx_strand_id
1 'polypeptide(L)'
;MNDMKVKGIELNNEYKNRNEELGEENKRSNKEGENNSESKDQELQRITVNKSAGMALSFVMDQVNEGFIGGKVNRTQIANWIMIKFREALNDAAVKEIRMEYFDEVAVLESILRQAKESGKVPSEFKSLLQKQMVLDEAPKKKTKKVLTESVIKDDNEI
;
A
#
# COMPACT_ATOMS: atom_id res chain seq x y z
N MET A 1 -58.16 5.41 7.07
CA MET A 1 -56.81 5.05 7.55
C MET A 1 -55.92 4.97 6.33
N ASN A 2 -54.87 5.78 6.34
CA ASN A 2 -54.07 6.16 5.18
C ASN A 2 -53.14 5.06 4.66
N ASP A 3 -52.87 5.19 3.37
CA ASP A 3 -51.94 4.46 2.52
C ASP A 3 -50.51 4.38 3.04
N MET A 4 -49.85 3.25 2.74
CA MET A 4 -48.41 3.20 2.58
C MET A 4 -48.05 2.22 1.45
N LYS A 5 -48.20 2.67 0.20
CA LYS A 5 -47.50 2.09 -0.96
C LYS A 5 -46.20 2.85 -1.15
N VAL A 6 -45.11 2.10 -1.10
CA VAL A 6 -43.72 2.54 -1.27
C VAL A 6 -43.59 3.30 -2.60
N LYS A 7 -43.27 4.60 -2.52
CA LYS A 7 -42.81 5.39 -3.67
C LYS A 7 -41.40 4.95 -4.02
N GLY A 8 -41.24 4.33 -5.20
CA GLY A 8 -39.95 4.30 -5.87
C GLY A 8 -39.49 5.73 -6.13
N ILE A 9 -38.30 6.07 -5.68
CA ILE A 9 -37.68 7.35 -5.99
C ILE A 9 -37.15 7.23 -7.42
N GLU A 10 -37.87 7.83 -8.36
CA GLU A 10 -37.37 8.11 -9.71
C GLU A 10 -36.23 9.13 -9.57
N LEU A 11 -34.99 8.67 -9.76
CA LEU A 11 -33.83 9.57 -9.86
C LEU A 11 -33.70 10.02 -11.32
N ASN A 12 -33.85 11.34 -11.50
CA ASN A 12 -33.82 12.09 -12.73
C ASN A 12 -32.63 11.76 -13.65
N ASN A 13 -32.96 11.55 -14.93
CA ASN A 13 -32.07 11.41 -16.07
C ASN A 13 -31.42 12.75 -16.46
N GLU A 14 -30.43 13.23 -15.71
CA GLU A 14 -29.68 14.46 -16.07
C GLU A 14 -28.17 14.30 -16.19
N TYR A 15 -27.64 13.07 -16.17
CA TYR A 15 -26.19 12.82 -16.31
C TYR A 15 -25.78 12.19 -17.64
N LYS A 16 -26.66 12.19 -18.65
CA LYS A 16 -26.37 11.55 -19.96
C LYS A 16 -25.89 12.48 -21.08
N ASN A 17 -25.87 13.80 -20.87
CA ASN A 17 -25.59 14.80 -21.92
C ASN A 17 -24.34 15.66 -21.63
N ARG A 18 -23.21 15.07 -21.23
CA ARG A 18 -21.94 15.82 -21.14
C ARG A 18 -20.71 15.13 -21.73
N ASN A 19 -20.89 13.95 -22.34
CA ASN A 19 -19.80 13.19 -22.96
C ASN A 19 -19.81 13.23 -24.50
N GLU A 20 -20.74 13.97 -25.12
CA GLU A 20 -20.82 14.09 -26.59
C GLU A 20 -20.16 15.35 -27.17
N GLU A 21 -19.77 16.33 -26.34
CA GLU A 21 -19.16 17.60 -26.83
C GLU A 21 -17.62 17.61 -26.90
N LEU A 22 -16.93 16.52 -26.54
CA LEU A 22 -15.46 16.43 -26.68
C LEU A 22 -15.00 15.63 -27.92
N GLY A 23 -15.94 15.31 -28.82
CA GLY A 23 -15.70 14.41 -29.96
C GLY A 23 -15.46 15.06 -31.32
N GLU A 24 -15.61 16.38 -31.49
CA GLU A 24 -15.72 16.97 -32.84
C GLU A 24 -14.58 17.92 -33.28
N GLU A 25 -13.51 18.08 -32.50
CA GLU A 25 -12.45 19.04 -32.85
C GLU A 25 -11.19 18.45 -33.52
N ASN A 26 -11.30 17.26 -34.16
CA ASN A 26 -10.14 16.64 -34.82
C ASN A 26 -10.37 16.25 -36.29
N LYS A 27 -11.00 17.15 -37.05
CA LYS A 27 -10.99 17.10 -38.52
C LYS A 27 -10.70 18.48 -39.10
N ARG A 28 -9.42 18.75 -39.42
CA ARG A 28 -8.91 19.38 -40.66
C ARG A 28 -7.62 20.18 -40.41
N SER A 29 -6.48 19.59 -40.79
CA SER A 29 -5.34 20.25 -41.45
C SER A 29 -4.22 19.20 -41.56
N ASN A 30 -4.07 18.52 -42.69
CA ASN A 30 -3.37 18.90 -43.92
C ASN A 30 -2.01 18.19 -44.01
N LYS A 31 -1.91 17.36 -45.07
CA LYS A 31 -0.78 17.24 -46.01
C LYS A 31 0.63 16.91 -45.48
N GLU A 32 1.04 15.69 -45.83
CA GLU A 32 2.35 15.31 -46.39
C GLU A 32 3.56 16.13 -45.94
N GLY A 33 4.29 15.56 -45.00
CA GLY A 33 5.72 15.74 -44.85
C GLY A 33 6.29 14.41 -44.39
N GLU A 34 6.80 13.62 -45.33
CA GLU A 34 7.65 12.48 -45.04
C GLU A 34 8.82 12.95 -44.17
N ASN A 35 8.88 12.48 -42.93
CA ASN A 35 10.14 12.31 -42.24
C ASN A 35 10.13 10.94 -41.61
N ASN A 36 10.70 10.03 -42.37
CA ASN A 36 11.04 8.67 -42.01
C ASN A 36 12.00 8.71 -40.80
N SER A 37 11.49 8.39 -39.62
CA SER A 37 12.34 7.91 -38.52
C SER A 37 11.69 6.67 -37.92
N GLU A 38 12.19 5.52 -38.37
CA GLU A 38 12.10 4.18 -37.80
C GLU A 38 11.42 4.13 -36.42
N SER A 39 10.09 4.02 -36.43
CA SER A 39 9.37 3.65 -35.23
C SER A 39 9.54 2.14 -35.09
N LYS A 40 10.61 1.72 -34.40
CA LYS A 40 10.60 0.40 -33.76
C LYS A 40 9.30 0.33 -32.96
N ASP A 41 8.42 -0.59 -33.31
CA ASP A 41 7.21 -0.92 -32.56
C ASP A 41 7.62 -1.24 -31.11
N GLN A 42 7.71 -0.20 -30.28
CA GLN A 42 7.78 -0.36 -28.85
C GLN A 42 6.37 -0.74 -28.44
N GLU A 43 6.18 -2.00 -28.11
CA GLU A 43 4.91 -2.53 -27.61
C GLU A 43 4.41 -1.64 -26.47
N LEU A 44 3.39 -0.84 -26.76
CA LEU A 44 2.87 0.13 -25.80
C LEU A 44 2.05 -0.61 -24.75
N GLN A 45 2.52 -0.59 -23.51
CA GLN A 45 1.82 -1.17 -22.38
C GLN A 45 0.91 -0.13 -21.71
N ARG A 46 -0.33 -0.52 -21.41
CA ARG A 46 -1.27 0.33 -20.67
C ARG A 46 -1.06 0.15 -19.17
N ILE A 47 -0.83 1.25 -18.46
CA ILE A 47 -0.80 1.29 -17.00
C ILE A 47 -1.99 2.08 -16.47
N THR A 48 -2.55 1.63 -15.35
CA THR A 48 -3.58 2.37 -14.61
C THR A 48 -2.92 3.21 -13.53
N VAL A 49 -3.26 4.49 -13.47
CA VAL A 49 -2.75 5.42 -12.46
C VAL A 49 -3.90 6.07 -11.72
N ASN A 50 -3.71 6.35 -10.43
CA ASN A 50 -4.69 7.12 -9.66
C ASN A 50 -4.62 8.62 -10.02
N LYS A 51 -5.60 9.39 -9.56
CA LYS A 51 -5.69 10.84 -9.85
C LYS A 51 -4.46 11.61 -9.36
N SER A 52 -3.93 11.27 -8.19
CA SER A 52 -2.77 11.94 -7.59
C SER A 52 -1.51 11.77 -8.45
N ALA A 53 -1.20 10.53 -8.83
CA ALA A 53 -0.09 10.21 -9.73
C ALA A 53 -0.27 10.87 -11.11
N GLY A 54 -1.51 10.94 -11.61
CA GLY A 54 -1.84 11.67 -12.84
C GLY A 54 -1.52 13.16 -12.76
N MET A 55 -1.90 13.83 -11.66
CA MET A 55 -1.61 15.25 -11.43
C MET A 55 -0.10 15.51 -11.25
N ALA A 56 0.60 14.64 -10.52
CA ALA A 56 2.04 14.74 -10.35
C ALA A 56 2.78 14.66 -11.71
N LEU A 57 2.35 13.74 -12.59
CA LEU A 57 2.92 13.62 -13.93
C LEU A 57 2.64 14.86 -14.80
N SER A 58 1.42 15.42 -14.72
CA SER A 58 1.07 16.66 -15.42
C SER A 58 1.92 17.84 -14.94
N PHE A 59 2.10 17.98 -13.62
CA PHE A 59 2.95 19.03 -13.05
C PHE A 59 4.39 18.95 -13.59
N VAL A 60 4.99 17.75 -13.60
CA VAL A 60 6.34 17.56 -14.17
C VAL A 60 6.37 17.90 -15.66
N MET A 61 5.32 17.55 -16.40
CA MET A 61 5.24 17.87 -17.84
C MET A 61 5.17 19.37 -18.12
N ASP A 62 4.40 20.10 -17.34
CA ASP A 62 4.27 21.54 -17.48
C ASP A 62 5.62 22.22 -17.19
N GLN A 63 6.31 21.78 -16.12
CA GLN A 63 7.66 22.27 -15.78
C GLN A 63 8.70 21.98 -16.86
N VAL A 64 8.67 20.80 -17.48
CA VAL A 64 9.61 20.44 -18.55
C VAL A 64 9.35 21.23 -19.83
N ASN A 65 8.08 21.51 -20.14
CA ASN A 65 7.71 22.26 -21.34
C ASN A 65 7.79 23.78 -21.17
N GLU A 66 7.85 24.27 -19.94
CA GLU A 66 7.98 25.70 -19.65
C GLU A 66 9.29 26.25 -20.25
N GLY A 67 9.16 27.18 -21.20
CA GLY A 67 10.31 27.79 -21.90
C GLY A 67 11.05 26.86 -22.86
N PHE A 68 10.57 25.64 -23.10
CA PHE A 68 11.20 24.71 -24.05
C PHE A 68 10.80 25.04 -25.50
N ILE A 69 11.63 25.82 -26.18
CA ILE A 69 11.39 26.28 -27.57
C ILE A 69 11.74 25.18 -28.59
N GLY A 70 12.64 24.26 -28.23
CA GLY A 70 13.16 23.21 -29.12
C GLY A 70 12.23 22.02 -29.36
N GLY A 71 11.04 22.02 -28.77
CA GLY A 71 10.06 20.94 -28.95
C GLY A 71 8.96 20.97 -27.90
N LYS A 72 8.15 19.90 -27.88
CA LYS A 72 7.14 19.68 -26.85
C LYS A 72 7.17 18.24 -26.41
N VAL A 73 7.32 18.02 -25.12
CA VAL A 73 7.32 16.69 -24.52
C VAL A 73 5.89 16.34 -24.13
N ASN A 74 5.43 15.17 -24.57
CA ASN A 74 4.10 14.67 -24.25
C ASN A 74 4.10 13.80 -22.98
N ARG A 75 2.90 13.53 -22.47
CA ARG A 75 2.69 12.77 -21.23
C ARG A 75 3.33 11.37 -21.25
N THR A 76 3.23 10.67 -22.38
CA THR A 76 3.78 9.32 -22.55
C THR A 76 5.31 9.34 -22.52
N GLN A 77 5.92 10.31 -23.20
CA GLN A 77 7.38 10.48 -23.22
C GLN A 77 7.93 10.74 -21.82
N ILE A 78 7.29 11.62 -21.03
CA ILE A 78 7.73 11.89 -19.65
C ILE A 78 7.51 10.68 -18.75
N ALA A 79 6.37 10.01 -18.85
CA ALA A 79 6.10 8.81 -18.07
C ALA A 79 7.18 7.74 -18.31
N ASN A 80 7.47 7.46 -19.58
CA ASN A 80 8.51 6.50 -19.98
C ASN A 80 9.89 6.94 -19.48
N TRP A 81 10.23 8.22 -19.62
CA TRP A 81 11.51 8.75 -19.15
C TRP A 81 11.66 8.60 -17.64
N ILE A 82 10.62 8.94 -16.86
CA ILE A 82 10.62 8.81 -15.40
C ILE A 82 10.78 7.34 -14.99
N MET A 83 10.05 6.41 -15.61
CA MET A 83 10.15 4.99 -15.26
C MET A 83 11.55 4.42 -15.52
N ILE A 84 12.15 4.78 -16.66
CA ILE A 84 13.52 4.37 -17.00
C ILE A 84 14.53 4.99 -16.04
N LYS A 85 14.39 6.29 -15.73
CA LYS A 85 15.32 7.01 -14.84
C LYS A 85 15.18 6.59 -13.39
N PHE A 86 13.97 6.32 -12.92
CA PHE A 86 13.72 5.85 -11.57
C PHE A 86 14.40 4.52 -11.29
N ARG A 87 14.50 3.62 -12.30
CA ARG A 87 15.28 2.38 -12.18
C ARG A 87 16.74 2.64 -11.81
N GLU A 88 17.37 3.66 -12.41
CA GLU A 88 18.76 4.02 -12.12
C GLU A 88 18.92 4.63 -10.72
N ALA A 89 17.87 5.30 -10.23
CA ALA A 89 17.84 5.94 -8.91
C ALA A 89 17.31 5.02 -7.79
N LEU A 90 16.84 3.81 -8.12
CA LEU A 90 16.23 2.89 -7.17
C LEU A 90 17.30 2.34 -6.23
N ASN A 91 17.15 2.63 -4.93
CA ASN A 91 18.05 2.18 -3.87
C ASN A 91 17.29 1.39 -2.79
N ASP A 92 18.03 0.79 -1.85
CA ASP A 92 17.45 -0.03 -0.79
C ASP A 92 16.46 0.73 0.10
N ALA A 93 16.66 2.05 0.28
CA ALA A 93 15.75 2.89 1.06
C ALA A 93 14.39 3.03 0.36
N ALA A 94 14.39 3.34 -0.94
CA ALA A 94 13.18 3.44 -1.76
C ALA A 94 12.47 2.08 -1.86
N VAL A 95 13.21 0.98 -2.00
CA VAL A 95 12.63 -0.37 -1.99
C VAL A 95 11.94 -0.66 -0.66
N LYS A 96 12.57 -0.30 0.46
CA LYS A 96 11.98 -0.48 1.79
C LYS A 96 10.71 0.37 1.96
N GLU A 97 10.75 1.62 1.51
CA GLU A 97 9.59 2.53 1.54
C GLU A 97 8.40 1.94 0.77
N ILE A 98 8.61 1.52 -0.49
CA ILE A 98 7.56 0.89 -1.31
C ILE A 98 7.00 -0.36 -0.61
N ARG A 99 7.86 -1.20 -0.02
CA ARG A 99 7.41 -2.40 0.70
C ARG A 99 6.59 -2.11 1.94
N MET A 100 6.89 -1.01 2.64
CA MET A 100 6.14 -0.60 3.83
C MET A 100 4.78 0.00 3.45
N GLU A 101 4.73 0.80 2.39
CA GLU A 101 3.49 1.41 1.89
C GLU A 101 2.45 0.36 1.46
N TYR A 102 2.92 -0.73 0.87
CA TYR A 102 2.08 -1.83 0.39
C TYR A 102 2.21 -3.10 1.26
N PHE A 103 2.58 -2.95 2.53
CA PHE A 103 2.66 -4.07 3.46
C PHE A 103 1.25 -4.55 3.84
N ASP A 104 0.99 -5.84 3.67
CA ASP A 104 -0.27 -6.49 4.06
C ASP A 104 0.01 -7.47 5.20
N GLU A 105 -0.39 -7.09 6.42
CA GLU A 105 -0.19 -7.93 7.61
C GLU A 105 -0.88 -9.29 7.47
N VAL A 106 -2.06 -9.34 6.87
CA VAL A 106 -2.88 -10.55 6.75
C VAL A 106 -2.22 -11.52 5.79
N ALA A 107 -1.77 -11.05 4.63
CA ALA A 107 -1.03 -11.87 3.67
C ALA A 107 0.26 -12.45 4.28
N VAL A 108 0.95 -11.68 5.14
CA VAL A 108 2.12 -12.18 5.88
C VAL A 108 1.73 -13.27 6.88
N LEU A 109 0.68 -13.06 7.65
CA LEU A 109 0.18 -14.05 8.61
C LEU A 109 -0.23 -15.35 7.92
N GLU A 110 -0.93 -15.27 6.78
CA GLU A 110 -1.30 -16.42 5.97
C GLU A 110 -0.06 -17.17 5.44
N SER A 111 0.95 -16.43 4.97
CA SER A 111 2.22 -17.00 4.52
C SER A 111 2.94 -17.74 5.66
N ILE A 112 3.01 -17.14 6.86
CA ILE A 112 3.59 -17.76 8.05
C ILE A 112 2.83 -19.02 8.43
N LEU A 113 1.49 -18.97 8.42
CA LEU A 113 0.64 -20.12 8.72
C LEU A 113 0.87 -21.26 7.72
N ARG A 114 0.98 -20.96 6.42
CA ARG A 114 1.28 -21.95 5.38
C ARG A 114 2.62 -22.62 5.64
N GLN A 115 3.68 -21.84 5.89
CA GLN A 115 5.00 -22.37 6.21
C GLN A 115 5.01 -23.21 7.49
N ALA A 116 4.24 -22.81 8.51
CA ALA A 116 4.14 -23.56 9.76
C ALA A 116 3.41 -24.90 9.57
N LYS A 117 2.40 -24.95 8.70
CA LYS A 117 1.70 -26.19 8.34
C LYS A 117 2.62 -27.15 7.57
N GLU A 118 3.44 -26.63 6.65
CA GLU A 118 4.38 -27.42 5.85
C GLU A 118 5.56 -27.95 6.67
N SER A 119 6.15 -27.10 7.51
CA SER A 119 7.31 -27.45 8.33
C SER A 119 6.97 -28.10 9.68
N GLY A 120 5.69 -28.03 10.09
CA GLY A 120 5.23 -28.42 11.43
C GLY A 120 5.75 -27.51 12.55
N LYS A 121 6.43 -26.40 12.24
CA LYS A 121 7.08 -25.51 13.21
C LYS A 121 6.64 -24.05 13.01
N VAL A 122 6.24 -23.41 14.10
CA VAL A 122 5.96 -21.98 14.12
C VAL A 122 7.26 -21.22 14.47
N PRO A 123 7.63 -20.15 13.74
CA PRO A 123 8.77 -19.30 14.09
C PRO A 123 8.73 -18.85 15.56
N SER A 124 9.88 -18.81 16.25
CA SER A 124 9.95 -18.57 17.71
C SER A 124 9.34 -17.24 18.14
N GLU A 125 9.61 -16.17 17.38
CA GLU A 125 9.02 -14.84 17.63
C GLU A 125 7.50 -14.88 17.51
N PHE A 126 7.00 -15.57 16.49
CA PHE A 126 5.57 -15.68 16.25
C PHE A 126 4.87 -16.60 17.27
N LYS A 127 5.54 -17.68 17.71
CA LYS A 127 5.07 -18.54 18.80
C LYS A 127 4.90 -17.76 20.10
N SER A 128 5.85 -16.88 20.42
CA SER A 128 5.80 -16.03 21.62
C SER A 128 4.64 -15.03 21.56
N LEU A 129 4.39 -14.44 20.38
CA LEU A 129 3.23 -13.58 20.13
C LEU A 129 1.90 -14.34 20.28
N LEU A 130 1.79 -15.52 19.67
CA LEU A 130 0.59 -16.36 19.79
C LEU A 130 0.33 -16.80 21.22
N GLN A 131 1.37 -17.17 21.99
CA GLN A 131 1.24 -17.51 23.40
C GLN A 131 0.68 -16.33 24.20
N LYS A 132 1.25 -15.13 24.05
CA LYS A 132 0.74 -13.91 24.70
C LYS A 132 -0.73 -13.63 24.35
N GLN A 133 -1.11 -13.83 23.09
CA GLN A 133 -2.46 -13.52 22.61
C GLN A 133 -3.50 -14.59 22.99
N MET A 134 -3.10 -15.86 23.06
CA MET A 134 -4.02 -16.98 23.29
C MET A 134 -4.20 -17.31 24.77
N VAL A 135 -3.12 -17.38 25.58
CA VAL A 135 -3.26 -17.84 26.99
C VAL A 135 -2.02 -17.49 27.85
N LEU A 136 -2.24 -17.17 29.14
CA LEU A 136 -1.39 -17.45 30.32
C LEU A 136 -0.72 -16.26 31.06
N ASP A 137 -1.39 -15.11 31.17
CA ASP A 137 -1.05 -14.11 32.21
C ASP A 137 -1.52 -14.58 33.62
N GLU A 138 -1.18 -15.80 34.04
CA GLU A 138 -1.02 -16.07 35.47
C GLU A 138 0.45 -15.82 35.82
N ALA A 139 0.76 -14.56 36.14
CA ALA A 139 2.02 -14.23 36.80
C ALA A 139 2.21 -15.19 37.99
N PRO A 140 3.38 -15.83 38.15
CA PRO A 140 3.59 -16.78 39.23
C PRO A 140 3.47 -16.03 40.56
N LYS A 141 2.43 -16.35 41.34
CA LYS A 141 2.28 -15.91 42.74
C LYS A 141 3.54 -16.32 43.49
N LYS A 142 4.45 -15.39 43.75
CA LYS A 142 5.62 -15.58 44.62
C LYS A 142 5.12 -15.99 46.01
N LYS A 143 5.07 -17.30 46.28
CA LYS A 143 4.95 -17.84 47.63
C LYS A 143 6.31 -17.75 48.29
N THR A 144 6.66 -16.59 48.83
CA THR A 144 7.80 -16.49 49.74
C THR A 144 7.36 -17.10 51.08
N LYS A 145 7.96 -18.24 51.42
CA LYS A 145 7.71 -19.01 52.64
C LYS A 145 7.92 -18.14 53.88
N LYS A 146 6.91 -18.08 54.75
CA LYS A 146 7.03 -17.61 56.14
C LYS A 146 8.04 -18.51 56.85
N VAL A 147 9.19 -17.97 57.25
CA VAL A 147 10.10 -18.63 58.19
C VAL A 147 9.52 -18.40 59.58
N LEU A 148 8.97 -19.45 60.18
CA LEU A 148 8.74 -19.51 61.62
C LEU A 148 10.06 -19.99 62.23
N THR A 149 10.78 -19.12 62.93
CA THR A 149 11.75 -19.56 63.93
C THR A 149 11.20 -19.19 65.30
N GLU A 150 11.07 -20.25 66.08
CA GLU A 150 10.42 -20.38 67.37
C GLU A 150 11.30 -19.72 68.44
N SER A 151 10.75 -18.73 69.13
CA SER A 151 11.35 -18.13 70.30
C SER A 151 11.12 -19.02 71.53
N VAL A 152 12.13 -19.78 71.98
CA VAL A 152 12.24 -20.19 73.39
C VAL A 152 13.73 -20.34 73.75
N ILE A 153 14.32 -19.30 74.33
CA ILE A 153 15.52 -19.42 75.16
C ILE A 153 15.02 -19.98 76.50
N LYS A 154 15.47 -21.18 76.88
CA LYS A 154 15.35 -21.67 78.26
C LYS A 154 16.68 -21.38 78.96
N ASP A 155 16.65 -20.42 79.87
CA ASP A 155 17.56 -20.39 81.02
C ASP A 155 17.29 -21.65 81.86
N ASP A 156 18.34 -22.38 82.21
CA ASP A 156 18.48 -23.02 83.52
C ASP A 156 19.93 -23.50 83.74
N ASN A 157 20.29 -23.49 85.02
CA ASN A 157 21.59 -23.25 85.65
C ASN A 157 22.36 -24.55 86.01
N GLU A 158 23.55 -24.38 86.64
CA GLU A 158 24.41 -25.37 87.33
C GLU A 158 25.42 -26.15 86.44
N ILE A 159 26.73 -26.21 86.73
CA ILE A 159 27.52 -26.17 87.98
C ILE A 159 28.81 -25.35 87.76
#